data_AF-F9PM91-F1
#
_entry.id   AF-F9PM91-F1
#
_cell.length_a   1.000
_cell.length_b   1.000
_cell.length_c   1.000
_cell.angle_alpha   90.00
_cell.angle_beta   90.00
_cell.angle_gamma   90.00
#
_symmetry.space_group_name_H-M   'P 1'
#
loop_
_entity.id
_entity.type
_entity.pdbx_description
1 polymer ?
#
loop_
_entity_poly.entity_id
_entity_poly.type
_entity_poly.pdbx_seq_one_letter_code
_entity_poly.pdbx_strand_id
1 'polypeptide(L)'
;MRRIGRHSVEGRGAQSGAHTRPSPLPRRPAPPQAPLRHPTTGPPAATSVHRNDISPHKPPAHHLEPRNHTVFKPAPTSSGIQCHFCGRQAGDAARQRRKLSTGTSHFLAPQLRQSKNRLMDDNVLTRIGDALGAVAQADLHLNRTGRRRLQALVDAGELKRYPHGIVALPGTDRRILIARLHRGLITCEHAAAYYGLPLPSPPRSVHVLTPQGRRLPPLWGEHRHETRGRSVLRLEDFPVVSLARCIADLLCCAEEWTALVAADAALHRGRTTRQQVSAYLRGPRRVLGRNRLKRTSDRARSPLETLARVQLQDAGIDVSDGMVISDVGEVDLVVAGWLVIELDGYEFHSDRWSFHHDRERDRELVRQGYTPIRFTSNNVRSGKIVTDVQRILSTHP
;
A
#
# COMPACT_ATOMS: atom_id res chain seq x y z
N MET A 1 66.65 -38.20 -18.24
CA MET A 1 67.78 -37.98 -17.30
C MET A 1 67.55 -38.78 -16.01
N ARG A 2 68.63 -39.13 -15.28
CA ARG A 2 68.67 -39.82 -13.93
C ARG A 2 69.00 -38.76 -12.85
N ARG A 3 68.93 -38.90 -11.51
CA ARG A 3 68.69 -39.92 -10.44
C ARG A 3 67.68 -39.29 -9.43
N ILE A 4 66.95 -39.92 -8.48
CA ILE A 4 67.21 -40.85 -7.34
C ILE A 4 68.07 -40.26 -6.19
N GLY A 5 67.51 -40.23 -4.96
CA GLY A 5 68.18 -40.03 -3.64
C GLY A 5 67.44 -39.00 -2.75
N ARG A 6 66.90 -39.23 -1.53
CA ARG A 6 67.38 -39.86 -0.26
C ARG A 6 68.56 -39.08 0.38
N HIS A 7 68.67 -38.78 1.68
CA HIS A 7 67.93 -39.15 2.92
C HIS A 7 68.22 -38.14 4.10
N SER A 8 67.79 -38.47 5.33
CA SER A 8 68.04 -37.85 6.67
C SER A 8 66.91 -36.93 7.19
N VAL A 9 66.15 -37.21 8.26
CA VAL A 9 66.29 -37.96 9.55
C VAL A 9 66.95 -37.16 10.69
N GLU A 10 66.10 -36.55 11.52
CA GLU A 10 66.16 -36.30 12.97
C GLU A 10 64.80 -35.62 13.33
N GLY A 11 64.15 -35.73 14.49
CA GLY A 11 64.45 -36.42 15.75
C GLY A 11 63.81 -35.64 16.92
N ARG A 12 63.19 -36.31 17.90
CA ARG A 12 62.41 -35.75 19.05
C ARG A 12 61.00 -35.25 18.67
N GLY A 13 59.96 -35.38 19.50
CA GLY A 13 59.83 -36.06 20.79
C GLY A 13 58.38 -35.91 21.30
N ALA A 14 57.79 -36.96 21.86
CA ALA A 14 56.39 -36.93 22.29
C ALA A 14 56.22 -36.33 23.70
N GLN A 15 55.26 -35.42 23.88
CA GLN A 15 54.68 -35.11 25.19
C GLN A 15 53.16 -34.94 25.10
N SER A 16 52.47 -35.57 26.03
CA SER A 16 51.01 -35.64 26.16
C SER A 16 50.43 -34.41 26.87
N GLY A 17 49.50 -33.70 26.22
CA GLY A 17 48.69 -32.66 26.85
C GLY A 17 47.33 -33.20 27.30
N ALA A 18 47.09 -33.27 28.61
CA ALA A 18 45.80 -33.70 29.16
C ALA A 18 44.74 -32.58 29.05
N HIS A 19 43.55 -32.91 28.53
CA HIS A 19 42.41 -31.99 28.52
C HIS A 19 41.72 -31.91 29.89
N THR A 20 42.03 -30.87 30.65
CA THR A 20 41.27 -30.49 31.85
C THR A 20 39.88 -29.95 31.49
N ARG A 21 38.85 -30.47 32.17
CA ARG A 21 37.48 -29.92 32.10
C ARG A 21 37.41 -28.59 32.86
N PRO A 22 36.68 -27.56 32.36
CA PRO A 22 36.45 -26.33 33.11
C PRO A 22 35.41 -26.53 34.21
N SER A 23 35.66 -25.95 35.39
CA SER A 23 34.73 -25.90 36.52
C SER A 23 33.55 -24.94 36.26
N PRO A 24 32.36 -25.18 36.85
CA PRO A 24 31.20 -24.31 36.67
C PRO A 24 31.31 -23.00 37.46
N LEU A 25 30.82 -21.91 36.86
CA LEU A 25 30.75 -20.58 37.48
C LEU A 25 29.72 -20.53 38.63
N PRO A 26 29.95 -19.71 39.68
CA PRO A 26 29.02 -19.56 40.79
C PRO A 26 27.73 -18.82 40.40
N ARG A 27 26.62 -19.18 41.06
CA ARG A 27 25.29 -18.59 40.81
C ARG A 27 25.19 -17.16 41.37
N ARG A 28 24.53 -16.26 40.64
CA ARG A 28 24.14 -14.92 41.14
C ARG A 28 23.13 -15.04 42.29
N PRO A 29 23.20 -14.19 43.33
CA PRO A 29 22.13 -14.05 44.32
C PRO A 29 20.90 -13.35 43.72
N ALA A 30 19.73 -13.64 44.27
CA ALA A 30 18.45 -13.05 43.86
C ALA A 30 18.27 -11.63 44.42
N PRO A 31 17.50 -10.74 43.74
CA PRO A 31 17.20 -9.41 44.25
C PRO A 31 16.21 -9.45 45.44
N PRO A 32 16.28 -8.47 46.37
CA PRO A 32 15.39 -8.40 47.52
C PRO A 32 13.95 -8.06 47.12
N GLN A 33 12.98 -8.63 47.85
CA GLN A 33 11.55 -8.40 47.63
C GLN A 33 11.11 -7.05 48.22
N ALA A 34 10.24 -6.33 47.49
CA ALA A 34 9.66 -5.09 47.98
C ALA A 34 8.52 -5.35 49.00
N PRO A 35 8.37 -4.54 50.06
CA PRO A 35 7.34 -4.74 51.06
C PRO A 35 5.94 -4.36 50.55
N LEU A 36 4.96 -5.21 50.89
CA LEU A 36 3.54 -5.03 50.60
C LEU A 36 2.98 -3.78 51.29
N ARG A 37 2.21 -2.96 50.56
CA ARG A 37 1.39 -1.87 51.14
C ARG A 37 -0.07 -2.33 51.27
N HIS A 38 -0.60 -2.29 52.50
CA HIS A 38 -2.03 -2.43 52.75
C HIS A 38 -2.77 -1.09 52.55
N PRO A 39 -4.08 -1.11 52.23
CA PRO A 39 -4.83 0.09 51.87
C PRO A 39 -5.36 0.85 53.10
N THR A 40 -5.33 2.18 53.06
CA THR A 40 -6.03 3.03 54.03
C THR A 40 -7.03 3.95 53.34
N THR A 41 -8.28 3.71 53.72
CA THR A 41 -9.47 4.57 53.67
C THR A 41 -9.23 6.09 53.73
N GLY A 42 -9.99 6.86 52.95
CA GLY A 42 -10.46 8.21 53.32
C GLY A 42 -11.99 8.19 53.52
N PRO A 43 -12.72 9.33 53.47
CA PRO A 43 -12.35 10.74 53.66
C PRO A 43 -13.12 11.34 54.89
N PRO A 44 -13.29 12.67 55.10
CA PRO A 44 -14.32 13.45 54.37
C PRO A 44 -14.07 14.97 54.17
N ALA A 45 -14.99 15.61 53.43
CA ALA A 45 -15.44 17.03 53.44
C ALA A 45 -14.38 18.18 53.39
N ALA A 46 -14.29 19.03 52.35
CA ALA A 46 -15.26 19.91 51.68
C ALA A 46 -15.25 21.38 52.18
N THR A 47 -14.86 22.31 51.30
CA THR A 47 -15.27 23.72 51.35
C THR A 47 -15.31 24.33 49.95
N SER A 48 -16.29 25.20 49.73
CA SER A 48 -16.66 25.83 48.47
C SER A 48 -15.86 27.09 48.14
N VAL A 49 -15.57 27.35 46.86
CA VAL A 49 -15.33 28.72 46.35
C VAL A 49 -16.03 28.93 45.00
N HIS A 50 -16.73 30.07 44.93
CA HIS A 50 -17.48 30.71 43.86
C HIS A 50 -17.41 30.19 42.40
N ARG A 51 -18.62 30.00 41.83
CA ARG A 51 -18.90 30.27 40.41
C ARG A 51 -19.01 31.79 40.20
N ASN A 52 -18.52 32.29 39.07
CA ASN A 52 -18.94 33.56 38.49
C ASN A 52 -19.47 33.31 37.08
N ASP A 53 -20.73 33.66 36.84
CA ASP A 53 -21.37 33.60 35.54
C ASP A 53 -20.96 34.80 34.68
N ILE A 54 -20.58 34.56 33.41
CA ILE A 54 -20.52 35.59 32.36
C ILE A 54 -21.20 35.01 31.12
N SER A 55 -22.33 35.61 30.73
CA SER A 55 -23.06 35.23 29.51
C SER A 55 -22.31 35.64 28.22
N PRO A 56 -22.52 34.92 27.10
CA PRO A 56 -21.73 35.12 25.88
C PRO A 56 -22.26 36.25 24.99
N HIS A 57 -21.37 37.16 24.58
CA HIS A 57 -21.64 38.06 23.46
C HIS A 57 -21.51 37.33 22.11
N LYS A 58 -22.52 37.52 21.25
CA LYS A 58 -22.62 36.95 19.91
C LYS A 58 -22.13 37.94 18.84
N PRO A 59 -21.09 37.61 18.04
CA PRO A 59 -20.70 38.40 16.86
C PRO A 59 -21.46 37.94 15.58
N PRO A 60 -21.42 38.72 14.48
CA PRO A 60 -22.42 38.63 13.40
C PRO A 60 -22.13 37.56 12.35
N ALA A 61 -23.19 37.19 11.62
CA ALA A 61 -23.10 36.30 10.46
C ALA A 61 -22.60 37.06 9.23
N HIS A 62 -21.51 36.59 8.62
CA HIS A 62 -21.07 37.01 7.30
C HIS A 62 -21.33 35.87 6.30
N HIS A 63 -22.09 36.17 5.24
CA HIS A 63 -22.25 35.28 4.09
C HIS A 63 -20.93 35.15 3.34
N LEU A 64 -20.55 33.91 3.05
CA LEU A 64 -19.51 33.56 2.08
C LEU A 64 -20.02 32.38 1.25
N GLU A 65 -19.95 32.53 -0.07
CA GLU A 65 -20.43 31.54 -1.05
C GLU A 65 -19.56 30.27 -1.04
N PRO A 66 -20.12 29.09 -1.34
CA PRO A 66 -19.36 27.84 -1.34
C PRO A 66 -18.46 27.74 -2.57
N ARG A 67 -17.14 27.74 -2.37
CA ARG A 67 -16.18 27.24 -3.36
C ARG A 67 -15.93 25.75 -3.14
N ASN A 68 -15.94 24.99 -4.23
CA ASN A 68 -15.89 23.52 -4.22
C ASN A 68 -14.63 22.97 -3.54
N HIS A 69 -14.83 22.19 -2.47
CA HIS A 69 -13.82 21.29 -1.91
C HIS A 69 -14.35 19.86 -1.82
N THR A 70 -13.60 18.92 -2.38
CA THR A 70 -13.89 17.48 -2.34
C THR A 70 -13.55 16.91 -0.97
N VAL A 71 -14.57 16.69 -0.14
CA VAL A 71 -14.44 16.04 1.17
C VAL A 71 -14.17 14.54 0.99
N PHE A 72 -13.08 14.02 1.57
CA PHE A 72 -12.86 12.59 1.72
C PHE A 72 -13.88 12.00 2.71
N LYS A 73 -14.70 11.05 2.26
CA LYS A 73 -15.55 10.22 3.14
C LYS A 73 -14.91 8.83 3.33
N PRO A 74 -15.05 8.20 4.50
CA PRO A 74 -14.63 6.81 4.71
C PRO A 74 -15.47 5.85 3.84
N ALA A 75 -14.85 4.78 3.37
CA ALA A 75 -15.49 3.81 2.47
C ALA A 75 -16.49 2.90 3.22
N PRO A 76 -17.67 2.62 2.63
CA PRO A 76 -18.58 1.60 3.14
C PRO A 76 -18.08 0.18 2.84
N THR A 77 -18.68 -0.80 3.51
CA THR A 77 -18.37 -2.22 3.38
C THR A 77 -18.79 -2.83 2.03
N SER A 78 -18.35 -4.06 1.80
CA SER A 78 -18.25 -4.71 0.49
C SER A 78 -19.58 -4.96 -0.26
N SER A 79 -19.97 -4.02 -1.12
CA SER A 79 -20.64 -4.30 -2.41
C SER A 79 -20.63 -3.06 -3.34
N GLY A 80 -20.13 -3.23 -4.57
CA GLY A 80 -20.15 -2.18 -5.60
C GLY A 80 -18.92 -1.26 -5.62
N ILE A 81 -17.98 -1.50 -6.54
CA ILE A 81 -16.87 -0.57 -6.83
C ILE A 81 -17.35 0.45 -7.87
N GLN A 82 -17.66 1.67 -7.44
CA GLN A 82 -17.80 2.81 -8.36
C GLN A 82 -16.43 3.47 -8.61
N CYS A 83 -16.08 3.65 -9.88
CA CYS A 83 -14.86 4.32 -10.29
C CYS A 83 -15.03 5.84 -10.25
N HIS A 84 -14.32 6.52 -9.34
CA HIS A 84 -14.41 7.97 -9.13
C HIS A 84 -13.70 8.83 -10.21
N PHE A 85 -13.68 8.40 -11.48
CA PHE A 85 -12.96 9.09 -12.56
C PHE A 85 -13.72 9.22 -13.90
N CYS A 86 -15.03 8.98 -13.94
CA CYS A 86 -15.86 9.21 -15.14
C CYS A 86 -17.00 10.22 -14.91
N GLY A 87 -16.71 11.50 -15.07
CA GLY A 87 -17.71 12.57 -15.00
C GLY A 87 -18.60 12.66 -16.25
N ARG A 88 -19.66 11.84 -16.34
CA ARG A 88 -20.82 12.10 -17.21
C ARG A 88 -22.12 11.68 -16.53
N GLN A 89 -23.11 12.58 -16.56
CA GLN A 89 -24.49 12.30 -16.16
C GLN A 89 -25.20 11.51 -17.27
N ALA A 90 -26.10 10.60 -16.90
CA ALA A 90 -27.03 9.97 -17.83
C ALA A 90 -28.30 10.84 -17.93
N GLY A 91 -28.65 11.29 -19.13
CA GLY A 91 -29.83 12.09 -19.41
C GLY A 91 -30.77 11.40 -20.40
N ASP A 92 -32.03 11.27 -19.98
CA ASP A 92 -33.29 11.00 -20.69
C ASP A 92 -33.31 10.63 -22.19
N ALA A 93 -33.97 9.52 -22.49
CA ALA A 93 -34.64 9.28 -23.77
C ALA A 93 -35.85 8.30 -23.63
N ALA A 94 -36.95 8.77 -23.03
CA ALA A 94 -38.18 7.98 -22.83
C ALA A 94 -39.38 8.51 -23.64
N ARG A 95 -39.45 8.17 -24.95
CA ARG A 95 -40.61 8.26 -25.87
C ARG A 95 -40.17 7.70 -27.23
N GLN A 96 -40.93 6.96 -28.05
CA GLN A 96 -42.38 6.80 -28.20
C GLN A 96 -42.82 5.33 -28.39
N ARG A 97 -44.08 5.03 -28.05
CA ARG A 97 -44.84 3.86 -28.53
C ARG A 97 -45.92 4.34 -29.53
N ARG A 98 -46.50 3.37 -30.27
CA ARG A 98 -47.54 3.48 -31.34
C ARG A 98 -46.92 3.81 -32.71
N LYS A 99 -47.37 3.25 -33.85
CA LYS A 99 -48.54 2.38 -34.13
C LYS A 99 -48.11 1.13 -34.94
N LEU A 100 -48.84 0.02 -34.77
CA LEU A 100 -48.88 -1.10 -35.72
C LEU A 100 -50.21 -1.03 -36.48
N SER A 101 -50.17 -1.10 -37.81
CA SER A 101 -51.35 -1.38 -38.63
C SER A 101 -50.93 -2.06 -39.95
N THR A 102 -51.32 -3.33 -40.08
CA THR A 102 -51.77 -4.00 -41.31
C THR A 102 -51.15 -3.59 -42.66
N GLY A 103 -50.34 -4.47 -43.26
CA GLY A 103 -49.95 -4.34 -44.67
C GLY A 103 -48.90 -5.35 -45.13
N THR A 104 -49.34 -6.39 -45.84
CA THR A 104 -48.61 -7.13 -46.89
C THR A 104 -47.29 -7.83 -46.53
N SER A 105 -47.29 -9.17 -46.60
CA SER A 105 -46.07 -9.99 -46.60
C SER A 105 -45.29 -9.81 -47.90
N HIS A 106 -44.09 -9.19 -47.87
CA HIS A 106 -42.92 -9.53 -48.71
C HIS A 106 -41.69 -8.58 -48.55
N PHE A 107 -41.31 -8.11 -47.34
CA PHE A 107 -40.03 -7.34 -47.17
C PHE A 107 -39.33 -7.48 -45.81
N LEU A 108 -39.47 -8.61 -45.11
CA LEU A 108 -38.92 -8.80 -43.75
C LEU A 108 -37.40 -9.12 -43.67
N ALA A 109 -36.77 -9.56 -44.77
CA ALA A 109 -35.38 -10.02 -44.75
C ALA A 109 -34.32 -8.93 -44.42
N PRO A 110 -34.40 -7.68 -44.93
CA PRO A 110 -33.42 -6.64 -44.60
C PRO A 110 -33.50 -6.20 -43.15
N GLN A 111 -34.72 -5.99 -42.63
CA GLN A 111 -34.93 -5.55 -41.24
C GLN A 111 -34.55 -6.63 -40.22
N LEU A 112 -34.85 -7.91 -40.48
CA LEU A 112 -34.40 -9.02 -39.65
C LEU A 112 -32.87 -9.23 -39.72
N ARG A 113 -32.22 -8.92 -40.84
CA ARG A 113 -30.75 -8.88 -40.93
C ARG A 113 -30.18 -7.68 -40.18
N GLN A 114 -30.80 -6.50 -40.24
CA GLN A 114 -30.36 -5.32 -39.51
C GLN A 114 -30.56 -5.46 -38.00
N SER A 115 -31.64 -6.09 -37.54
CA SER A 115 -31.86 -6.36 -36.11
C SER A 115 -30.98 -7.49 -35.58
N LYS A 116 -30.79 -8.59 -36.34
CA LYS A 116 -29.78 -9.62 -36.00
C LYS A 116 -28.35 -9.08 -36.05
N ASN A 117 -28.04 -8.18 -36.98
CA ASN A 117 -26.76 -7.47 -36.95
C ASN A 117 -26.68 -6.64 -35.67
N ARG A 118 -27.59 -5.69 -35.38
CA ARG A 118 -27.55 -4.90 -34.14
C ARG A 118 -27.37 -5.74 -32.87
N LEU A 119 -28.16 -6.81 -32.71
CA LEU A 119 -28.02 -7.75 -31.57
C LEU A 119 -26.68 -8.51 -31.52
N MET A 120 -25.97 -8.65 -32.64
CA MET A 120 -24.61 -9.21 -32.71
C MET A 120 -23.50 -8.14 -32.70
N ASP A 121 -23.81 -6.91 -33.10
CA ASP A 121 -22.98 -5.72 -33.02
C ASP A 121 -22.78 -5.37 -31.54
N ASP A 122 -23.89 -5.32 -30.80
CA ASP A 122 -23.97 -5.25 -29.34
C ASP A 122 -23.15 -6.39 -28.73
N ASN A 123 -23.33 -7.65 -29.16
CA ASN A 123 -22.61 -8.79 -28.58
C ASN A 123 -21.07 -8.64 -28.62
N VAL A 124 -20.48 -8.13 -29.72
CA VAL A 124 -19.03 -7.93 -29.78
C VAL A 124 -18.59 -6.73 -28.94
N LEU A 125 -19.31 -5.60 -29.01
CA LEU A 125 -18.96 -4.40 -28.25
C LEU A 125 -19.17 -4.58 -26.74
N THR A 126 -20.31 -5.12 -26.32
CA THR A 126 -20.63 -5.47 -24.94
C THR A 126 -19.57 -6.41 -24.38
N ARG A 127 -19.22 -7.52 -25.05
CA ARG A 127 -18.16 -8.43 -24.57
C ARG A 127 -16.79 -7.78 -24.43
N ILE A 128 -16.45 -6.79 -25.27
CA ILE A 128 -15.20 -6.03 -25.13
C ILE A 128 -15.31 -5.01 -23.99
N GLY A 129 -16.47 -4.37 -23.83
CA GLY A 129 -16.79 -3.45 -22.72
C GLY A 129 -16.75 -4.13 -21.36
N ASP A 130 -17.44 -5.27 -21.22
CA ASP A 130 -17.42 -6.17 -20.06
C ASP A 130 -15.98 -6.59 -19.73
N ALA A 131 -15.15 -6.87 -20.75
CA ALA A 131 -13.71 -7.16 -20.61
C ALA A 131 -12.82 -5.95 -20.23
N LEU A 132 -13.42 -4.88 -19.70
CA LEU A 132 -12.80 -3.59 -19.33
C LEU A 132 -12.27 -2.81 -20.55
N GLY A 133 -12.93 -2.98 -21.69
CA GLY A 133 -12.66 -2.29 -22.94
C GLY A 133 -11.54 -2.89 -23.79
N ALA A 134 -10.81 -3.93 -23.36
CA ALA A 134 -9.76 -4.55 -24.18
C ALA A 134 -9.62 -6.06 -23.97
N VAL A 135 -9.39 -6.78 -25.07
CA VAL A 135 -9.29 -8.24 -25.10
C VAL A 135 -8.33 -8.70 -26.20
N ALA A 136 -7.73 -9.88 -26.06
CA ALA A 136 -7.08 -10.55 -27.19
C ALA A 136 -8.15 -11.14 -28.12
N GLN A 137 -8.10 -10.85 -29.42
CA GLN A 137 -9.09 -11.33 -30.39
C GLN A 137 -9.29 -12.86 -30.37
N ALA A 138 -8.25 -13.62 -30.01
CA ALA A 138 -8.33 -15.07 -29.84
C ALA A 138 -9.32 -15.51 -28.74
N ASP A 139 -9.43 -14.73 -27.66
CA ASP A 139 -10.25 -15.04 -26.48
C ASP A 139 -11.74 -14.68 -26.71
N LEU A 140 -12.05 -13.94 -27.79
CA LEU A 140 -13.43 -13.69 -28.21
C LEU A 140 -14.07 -14.90 -28.90
N HIS A 141 -13.29 -15.92 -29.30
CA HIS A 141 -13.76 -17.15 -29.95
C HIS A 141 -14.71 -16.93 -31.15
N LEU A 142 -14.42 -15.92 -31.99
CA LEU A 142 -15.32 -15.47 -33.05
C LEU A 142 -15.38 -16.41 -34.26
N ASN A 143 -16.60 -16.80 -34.64
CA ASN A 143 -16.88 -17.47 -35.91
C ASN A 143 -16.64 -16.53 -37.12
N ARG A 144 -16.83 -17.01 -38.36
CA ARG A 144 -16.58 -16.23 -39.60
C ARG A 144 -17.45 -14.96 -39.72
N THR A 145 -18.62 -14.92 -39.10
CA THR A 145 -19.49 -13.74 -39.07
C THR A 145 -19.01 -12.74 -38.02
N GLY A 146 -18.71 -13.21 -36.80
CA GLY A 146 -18.14 -12.37 -35.74
C GLY A 146 -16.80 -11.73 -36.14
N ARG A 147 -15.92 -12.46 -36.85
CA ARG A 147 -14.67 -11.91 -37.39
C ARG A 147 -14.89 -10.79 -38.41
N ARG A 148 -15.91 -10.90 -39.28
CA ARG A 148 -16.30 -9.84 -40.22
C ARG A 148 -16.89 -8.63 -39.49
N ARG A 149 -17.72 -8.84 -38.45
CA ARG A 149 -18.24 -7.73 -37.64
C ARG A 149 -17.14 -7.01 -36.87
N LEU A 150 -16.21 -7.75 -36.28
CA LEU A 150 -15.04 -7.16 -35.60
C LEU A 150 -14.23 -6.27 -36.55
N GLN A 151 -14.04 -6.67 -37.80
CA GLN A 151 -13.36 -5.84 -38.79
C GLN A 151 -14.17 -4.58 -39.11
N ALA A 152 -15.47 -4.70 -39.39
CA ALA A 152 -16.33 -3.54 -39.65
C ALA A 152 -16.36 -2.52 -38.48
N LEU A 153 -16.33 -2.98 -37.22
CA LEU A 153 -16.20 -2.13 -36.04
C LEU A 153 -14.85 -1.39 -35.98
N VAL A 154 -13.77 -2.04 -36.44
CA VAL A 154 -12.44 -1.40 -36.54
C VAL A 154 -12.42 -0.38 -37.67
N ASP A 155 -12.99 -0.71 -38.82
CA ASP A 155 -13.07 0.17 -39.99
C ASP A 155 -13.93 1.42 -39.72
N ALA A 156 -14.99 1.26 -38.90
CA ALA A 156 -15.83 2.36 -38.40
C ALA A 156 -15.18 3.19 -37.26
N GLY A 157 -14.02 2.78 -36.74
CA GLY A 157 -13.34 3.44 -35.63
C GLY A 157 -13.93 3.18 -34.24
N GLU A 158 -15.00 2.39 -34.13
CA GLU A 158 -15.62 1.95 -32.87
C GLU A 158 -14.70 1.00 -32.07
N LEU A 159 -13.74 0.36 -32.74
CA LEU A 159 -12.67 -0.42 -32.12
C LEU A 159 -11.30 -0.06 -32.71
N LYS A 160 -10.24 -0.22 -31.90
CA LYS A 160 -8.85 -0.07 -32.31
C LYS A 160 -8.10 -1.39 -32.20
N ARG A 161 -7.27 -1.69 -33.20
CA ARG A 161 -6.32 -2.80 -33.19
C ARG A 161 -5.00 -2.36 -32.56
N TYR A 162 -4.43 -3.23 -31.75
CA TYR A 162 -3.11 -3.08 -31.15
C TYR A 162 -2.24 -4.31 -31.47
N PRO A 163 -0.90 -4.23 -31.33
CA PRO A 163 -0.01 -5.34 -31.63
C PRO A 163 -0.37 -6.65 -30.90
N HIS A 164 0.07 -7.77 -31.48
CA HIS A 164 -0.17 -9.13 -30.97
C HIS A 164 -1.64 -9.53 -30.84
N GLY A 165 -2.52 -8.93 -31.65
CA GLY A 165 -3.92 -9.34 -31.79
C GLY A 165 -4.85 -8.81 -30.70
N ILE A 166 -4.46 -7.74 -30.00
CA ILE A 166 -5.32 -7.04 -29.05
C ILE A 166 -6.32 -6.15 -29.81
N VAL A 167 -7.57 -6.15 -29.38
CA VAL A 167 -8.64 -5.25 -29.84
C VAL A 167 -9.26 -4.55 -28.64
N ALA A 168 -9.55 -3.25 -28.78
CA ALA A 168 -10.03 -2.44 -27.67
C ALA A 168 -10.93 -1.28 -28.11
N LEU A 169 -11.75 -0.78 -27.19
CA LEU A 169 -12.53 0.45 -27.38
C LEU A 169 -11.60 1.68 -27.44
N PRO A 170 -11.96 2.73 -28.21
CA PRO A 170 -11.29 4.02 -28.15
C PRO A 170 -11.24 4.56 -26.72
N GLY A 171 -10.04 4.97 -26.27
CA GLY A 171 -9.84 5.53 -24.93
C GLY A 171 -9.70 4.50 -23.80
N THR A 172 -9.66 3.19 -24.09
CA THR A 172 -9.38 2.18 -23.06
C THR A 172 -8.05 2.44 -22.36
N ASP A 173 -8.06 2.26 -21.04
CA ASP A 173 -6.92 2.48 -20.17
C ASP A 173 -5.69 1.66 -20.59
N ARG A 174 -4.56 2.36 -20.76
CA ARG A 174 -3.25 1.80 -21.13
C ARG A 174 -2.80 0.67 -20.21
N ARG A 175 -3.18 0.69 -18.93
CA ARG A 175 -2.88 -0.35 -17.94
C ARG A 175 -3.59 -1.66 -18.28
N ILE A 176 -4.86 -1.59 -18.72
CA ILE A 176 -5.62 -2.76 -19.21
C ILE A 176 -5.01 -3.26 -20.52
N LEU A 177 -4.69 -2.36 -21.46
CA LEU A 177 -4.04 -2.73 -22.73
C LEU A 177 -2.73 -3.51 -22.49
N ILE A 178 -1.86 -3.02 -21.60
CA ILE A 178 -0.60 -3.69 -21.21
C ILE A 178 -0.86 -5.05 -20.53
N ALA A 179 -1.81 -5.13 -19.61
CA ALA A 179 -2.15 -6.39 -18.94
C ALA A 179 -2.64 -7.46 -19.93
N ARG A 180 -3.56 -7.11 -20.85
CA ARG A 180 -4.09 -8.00 -21.88
C ARG A 180 -3.04 -8.39 -22.91
N LEU A 181 -2.24 -7.43 -23.39
CA LEU A 181 -1.09 -7.63 -24.28
C LEU A 181 -0.17 -8.73 -23.78
N HIS A 182 0.29 -8.60 -22.53
CA HIS A 182 1.23 -9.52 -21.90
C HIS A 182 0.57 -10.81 -21.37
N ARG A 183 -0.77 -10.88 -21.33
CA ARG A 183 -1.53 -11.91 -20.61
C ARG A 183 -1.06 -12.01 -19.15
N GLY A 184 -0.97 -10.87 -18.50
CA GLY A 184 -0.42 -10.68 -17.16
C GLY A 184 -1.25 -9.72 -16.32
N LEU A 185 -0.77 -9.47 -15.10
CA LEU A 185 -1.46 -8.68 -14.09
C LEU A 185 -0.66 -7.44 -13.70
N ILE A 186 -1.33 -6.31 -13.54
CA ILE A 186 -0.76 -5.07 -13.00
C ILE A 186 -0.22 -5.33 -11.59
N THR A 187 1.00 -4.87 -11.30
CA THR A 187 1.68 -4.99 -10.00
C THR A 187 2.40 -3.68 -9.63
N CYS A 188 3.14 -3.67 -8.52
CA CYS A 188 3.87 -2.52 -7.98
C CYS A 188 3.00 -1.27 -7.78
N GLU A 189 3.54 -0.06 -8.05
CA GLU A 189 2.90 1.23 -7.76
C GLU A 189 1.49 1.36 -8.34
N HIS A 190 1.27 0.88 -9.56
CA HIS A 190 -0.04 0.93 -10.21
C HIS A 190 -1.07 0.01 -9.52
N ALA A 191 -0.64 -1.13 -8.95
CA ALA A 191 -1.50 -1.99 -8.14
C ALA A 191 -1.70 -1.42 -6.73
N ALA A 192 -0.68 -0.77 -6.16
CA ALA A 192 -0.77 -0.10 -4.87
C ALA A 192 -1.78 1.07 -4.90
N ALA A 193 -1.75 1.86 -5.97
CA ALA A 193 -2.75 2.89 -6.25
C ALA A 193 -4.17 2.32 -6.40
N TYR A 194 -4.34 1.19 -7.11
CA TYR A 194 -5.62 0.47 -7.18
C TYR A 194 -6.12 0.04 -5.78
N TYR A 195 -5.22 -0.37 -4.90
CA TYR A 195 -5.56 -0.74 -3.52
C TYR A 195 -5.72 0.47 -2.56
N GLY A 196 -5.53 1.71 -3.01
CA GLY A 196 -5.60 2.91 -2.16
C GLY A 196 -4.49 2.98 -1.11
N LEU A 197 -3.31 2.43 -1.41
CA LEU A 197 -2.13 2.56 -0.56
C LEU A 197 -1.47 3.94 -0.75
N PRO A 198 -0.89 4.54 0.29
CA PRO A 198 -0.12 5.76 0.16
C PRO A 198 1.11 5.54 -0.72
N LEU A 199 1.37 6.48 -1.62
CA LEU A 199 2.57 6.51 -2.47
C LEU A 199 3.20 7.90 -2.37
N PRO A 200 4.51 8.03 -2.08
CA PRO A 200 5.20 9.32 -2.03
C PRO A 200 5.26 10.08 -3.37
N SER A 201 4.95 9.41 -4.48
CA SER A 201 4.90 9.98 -5.82
C SER A 201 3.88 9.24 -6.69
N PRO A 202 3.31 9.88 -7.72
CA PRO A 202 2.39 9.20 -8.64
C PRO A 202 3.09 8.08 -9.42
N PRO A 203 2.41 6.94 -9.67
CA PRO A 203 2.98 5.82 -10.44
C PRO A 203 3.48 6.25 -11.82
N ARG A 204 4.73 5.94 -12.17
CA ARG A 204 5.35 6.40 -13.43
C ARG A 204 5.22 5.40 -14.57
N SER A 205 5.66 4.16 -14.36
CA SER A 205 5.67 3.10 -15.36
C SER A 205 4.75 1.95 -14.94
N VAL A 206 4.10 1.32 -15.92
CA VAL A 206 3.23 0.17 -15.65
C VAL A 206 4.10 -1.06 -15.42
N HIS A 207 3.94 -1.71 -14.27
CA HIS A 207 4.58 -2.97 -13.97
C HIS A 207 3.57 -4.11 -14.18
N VAL A 208 3.96 -5.14 -14.93
CA VAL A 208 3.09 -6.28 -15.24
C VAL A 208 3.76 -7.62 -14.86
N LEU A 209 3.09 -8.39 -14.01
CA LEU A 209 3.45 -9.76 -13.64
C LEU A 209 2.96 -10.72 -14.72
N THR A 210 3.87 -11.52 -15.26
CA THR A 210 3.64 -12.35 -16.45
C THR A 210 4.14 -13.79 -16.23
N PRO A 211 3.49 -14.80 -16.85
CA PRO A 211 4.00 -16.16 -16.84
C PRO A 211 5.35 -16.26 -17.55
N GLN A 212 6.25 -17.10 -17.05
CA GLN A 212 7.52 -17.42 -17.72
C GLN A 212 7.30 -18.03 -19.11
N GLY A 213 8.31 -17.89 -19.98
CA GLY A 213 8.33 -18.43 -21.35
C GLY A 213 7.70 -17.53 -22.41
N ARG A 214 6.78 -16.62 -22.06
CA ARG A 214 6.27 -15.62 -23.01
C ARG A 214 7.07 -14.32 -22.88
N ARG A 215 7.76 -13.90 -23.94
CA ARG A 215 8.45 -12.61 -24.00
C ARG A 215 7.96 -11.83 -25.21
N LEU A 216 7.06 -10.88 -24.96
CA LEU A 216 6.79 -9.80 -25.90
C LEU A 216 7.68 -8.61 -25.55
N PRO A 217 8.15 -7.83 -26.55
CA PRO A 217 8.79 -6.55 -26.29
C PRO A 217 7.78 -5.59 -25.62
N PRO A 218 8.25 -4.65 -24.77
CA PRO A 218 7.39 -3.60 -24.26
C PRO A 218 6.96 -2.66 -25.39
N LEU A 219 5.68 -2.27 -25.43
CA LEU A 219 5.19 -1.26 -26.39
C LEU A 219 5.31 0.17 -25.87
N TRP A 220 5.50 0.31 -24.55
CA TRP A 220 5.14 1.53 -23.82
C TRP A 220 6.09 1.83 -22.66
N GLY A 221 7.24 1.14 -22.59
CA GLY A 221 8.18 1.26 -21.47
C GLY A 221 7.69 0.54 -20.20
N GLU A 222 6.78 -0.43 -20.32
CA GLU A 222 6.32 -1.25 -19.21
C GLU A 222 7.42 -2.18 -18.68
N HIS A 223 7.51 -2.32 -17.36
CA HIS A 223 8.44 -3.29 -16.74
C HIS A 223 7.74 -4.61 -16.50
N ARG A 224 8.46 -5.71 -16.76
CA ARG A 224 7.90 -7.05 -16.67
C ARG A 224 8.48 -7.82 -15.48
N HIS A 225 7.58 -8.32 -14.64
CA HIS A 225 7.89 -9.30 -13.62
C HIS A 225 7.56 -10.70 -14.14
N GLU A 226 8.35 -11.70 -13.77
CA GLU A 226 8.14 -13.10 -14.15
C GLU A 226 7.64 -13.92 -12.96
N THR A 227 6.69 -14.83 -13.22
CA THR A 227 6.23 -15.87 -12.29
C THR A 227 6.12 -17.22 -13.00
N ARG A 228 6.35 -18.32 -12.26
CA ARG A 228 6.22 -19.70 -12.78
C ARG A 228 4.76 -20.12 -12.99
N GLY A 229 3.84 -19.57 -12.21
CA GLY A 229 2.41 -19.88 -12.32
C GLY A 229 1.73 -19.00 -13.37
N ARG A 230 0.74 -19.55 -14.08
CA ARG A 230 -0.25 -18.72 -14.80
C ARG A 230 -1.27 -18.20 -13.79
N SER A 231 -1.58 -16.91 -13.84
CA SER A 231 -2.83 -16.43 -13.24
C SER A 231 -3.96 -16.65 -14.24
N VAL A 232 -5.08 -17.17 -13.75
CA VAL A 232 -6.36 -17.21 -14.47
C VAL A 232 -7.24 -16.19 -13.76
N LEU A 233 -7.41 -15.02 -14.37
CA LEU A 233 -8.48 -14.08 -14.04
C LEU A 233 -9.54 -14.14 -15.12
N ARG A 234 -10.77 -13.77 -14.76
CA ARG A 234 -11.80 -13.57 -15.78
C ARG A 234 -11.50 -12.30 -16.57
N LEU A 235 -12.14 -12.12 -17.72
CA LEU A 235 -11.90 -10.93 -18.55
C LEU A 235 -12.55 -9.68 -17.94
N GLU A 236 -13.58 -9.88 -17.13
CA GLU A 236 -14.36 -8.85 -16.47
C GLU A 236 -13.67 -8.35 -15.18
N ASP A 237 -12.79 -9.17 -14.61
CA ASP A 237 -11.96 -8.81 -13.45
C ASP A 237 -10.89 -7.77 -13.83
N PHE A 238 -10.69 -6.76 -12.97
CA PHE A 238 -9.58 -5.83 -13.11
C PHE A 238 -8.24 -6.59 -12.99
N PRO A 239 -7.35 -6.52 -13.99
CA PRO A 239 -6.22 -7.44 -14.08
C PRO A 239 -5.07 -6.99 -13.18
N VAL A 240 -5.20 -7.22 -11.87
CA VAL A 240 -4.24 -6.83 -10.82
C VAL A 240 -3.83 -8.03 -9.98
N VAL A 241 -2.58 -8.05 -9.51
CA VAL A 241 -2.12 -9.06 -8.55
C VAL A 241 -2.78 -8.87 -7.19
N SER A 242 -2.86 -9.92 -6.37
CA SER A 242 -3.30 -9.81 -4.97
C SER A 242 -2.46 -8.81 -4.18
N LEU A 243 -3.05 -8.17 -3.16
CA LEU A 243 -2.37 -7.16 -2.33
C LEU A 243 -1.04 -7.68 -1.76
N ALA A 244 -1.03 -8.88 -1.16
CA ALA A 244 0.19 -9.52 -0.65
C ALA A 244 1.28 -9.68 -1.73
N ARG A 245 0.90 -9.92 -2.99
CA ARG A 245 1.83 -10.00 -4.12
C ARG A 245 2.30 -8.62 -4.58
N CYS A 246 1.41 -7.62 -4.62
CA CYS A 246 1.74 -6.22 -4.92
C CYS A 246 2.82 -5.71 -3.96
N ILE A 247 2.63 -5.91 -2.64
CA ILE A 247 3.63 -5.55 -1.62
C ILE A 247 4.95 -6.31 -1.83
N ALA A 248 4.91 -7.61 -2.10
CA ALA A 248 6.12 -8.39 -2.35
C ALA A 248 6.91 -7.92 -3.58
N ASP A 249 6.22 -7.50 -4.66
CA ASP A 249 6.86 -6.94 -5.85
C ASP A 249 7.41 -5.52 -5.59
N LEU A 250 6.66 -4.65 -4.89
CA LEU A 250 7.14 -3.33 -4.44
C LEU A 250 8.46 -3.45 -3.64
N LEU A 251 8.47 -4.28 -2.60
CA LEU A 251 9.65 -4.52 -1.76
C LEU A 251 10.86 -5.02 -2.57
N CYS A 252 10.66 -5.59 -3.76
CA CYS A 252 11.74 -6.08 -4.62
C CYS A 252 12.24 -5.08 -5.67
N CYS A 253 11.46 -4.07 -6.09
CA CYS A 253 11.84 -3.21 -7.22
C CYS A 253 11.53 -1.71 -7.08
N ALA A 254 10.66 -1.31 -6.15
CA ALA A 254 10.42 0.11 -5.92
C ALA A 254 11.57 0.73 -5.11
N GLU A 255 11.60 2.05 -5.14
CA GLU A 255 12.38 2.86 -4.21
C GLU A 255 12.02 2.50 -2.75
N GLU A 256 12.99 2.56 -1.84
CA GLU A 256 12.84 1.99 -0.48
C GLU A 256 11.66 2.59 0.28
N TRP A 257 11.56 3.93 0.29
CA TRP A 257 10.52 4.64 1.02
C TRP A 257 9.14 4.30 0.47
N THR A 258 8.99 4.35 -0.86
CA THR A 258 7.75 3.93 -1.55
C THR A 258 7.35 2.49 -1.21
N ALA A 259 8.32 1.57 -1.13
CA ALA A 259 8.06 0.17 -0.80
C ALA A 259 7.66 -0.04 0.67
N LEU A 260 8.35 0.61 1.62
CA LEU A 260 8.07 0.48 3.05
C LEU A 260 6.77 1.18 3.43
N VAL A 261 6.53 2.41 2.97
CA VAL A 261 5.28 3.17 3.21
C VAL A 261 4.04 2.40 2.76
N ALA A 262 4.08 1.82 1.56
CA ALA A 262 2.97 1.03 1.04
C ALA A 262 2.79 -0.31 1.79
N ALA A 263 3.89 -0.92 2.24
CA ALA A 263 3.85 -2.16 3.01
C ALA A 263 3.30 -1.94 4.42
N ASP A 264 3.80 -0.93 5.14
CA ASP A 264 3.37 -0.56 6.49
C ASP A 264 1.89 -0.23 6.49
N ALA A 265 1.42 0.64 5.59
CA ALA A 265 0.01 0.97 5.45
C ALA A 265 -0.89 -0.24 5.10
N ALA A 266 -0.37 -1.25 4.38
CA ALA A 266 -1.12 -2.47 4.06
C ALA A 266 -1.20 -3.44 5.26
N LEU A 267 -0.14 -3.48 6.08
CA LEU A 267 -0.06 -4.28 7.31
C LEU A 267 -0.91 -3.66 8.42
N HIS A 268 -0.74 -2.36 8.69
CA HIS A 268 -1.48 -1.59 9.70
C HIS A 268 -2.99 -1.66 9.51
N ARG A 269 -3.46 -1.55 8.26
CA ARG A 269 -4.89 -1.70 7.91
C ARG A 269 -5.41 -3.16 7.97
N GLY A 270 -4.58 -4.12 8.40
CA GLY A 270 -4.95 -5.55 8.49
C GLY A 270 -5.27 -6.23 7.15
N ARG A 271 -4.97 -5.60 6.00
CA ARG A 271 -5.39 -6.09 4.68
C ARG A 271 -4.47 -7.18 4.10
N THR A 272 -3.29 -7.36 4.69
CA THR A 272 -2.35 -8.44 4.41
C THR A 272 -1.50 -8.71 5.65
N THR A 273 -0.91 -9.91 5.77
CA THR A 273 0.07 -10.23 6.82
C THR A 273 1.48 -10.37 6.27
N ARG A 274 2.51 -10.23 7.12
CA ARG A 274 3.91 -10.49 6.75
C ARG A 274 4.12 -11.92 6.22
N GLN A 275 3.35 -12.89 6.73
CA GLN A 275 3.40 -14.28 6.26
C GLN A 275 2.87 -14.43 4.83
N GLN A 276 1.79 -13.74 4.48
CA GLN A 276 1.24 -13.73 3.11
C GLN A 276 2.20 -13.06 2.13
N VAL A 277 2.85 -11.96 2.51
CA VAL A 277 3.86 -11.28 1.69
C VAL A 277 5.11 -12.16 1.53
N SER A 278 5.62 -12.76 2.61
CA SER A 278 6.85 -13.58 2.58
C SER A 278 6.72 -14.84 1.71
N ALA A 279 5.51 -15.37 1.55
CA ALA A 279 5.24 -16.48 0.63
C ALA A 279 5.65 -16.18 -0.83
N TYR A 280 5.60 -14.91 -1.25
CA TYR A 280 6.02 -14.47 -2.59
C TYR A 280 7.50 -14.07 -2.69
N LEU A 281 8.22 -13.98 -1.56
CA LEU A 281 9.61 -13.53 -1.46
C LEU A 281 10.62 -14.70 -1.34
N ARG A 282 10.24 -15.89 -1.83
CA ARG A 282 11.08 -17.09 -1.81
C ARG A 282 12.18 -17.05 -2.88
N GLY A 283 13.31 -17.73 -2.62
CA GLY A 283 14.42 -17.90 -3.56
C GLY A 283 15.48 -16.78 -3.56
N PRO A 284 16.61 -16.96 -4.28
CA PRO A 284 17.77 -16.07 -4.18
C PRO A 284 17.50 -14.65 -4.73
N ARG A 285 16.76 -14.51 -5.83
CA ARG A 285 16.42 -13.21 -6.45
C ARG A 285 15.38 -12.37 -5.67
N ARG A 286 15.24 -12.61 -4.38
CA ARG A 286 14.26 -11.96 -3.48
C ARG A 286 14.85 -11.54 -2.13
N VAL A 287 16.19 -11.55 -1.98
CA VAL A 287 16.90 -11.12 -0.76
C VAL A 287 16.52 -9.69 -0.37
N LEU A 288 16.56 -8.73 -1.31
CA LEU A 288 16.20 -7.33 -1.04
C LEU A 288 14.79 -7.20 -0.44
N GLY A 289 13.79 -7.82 -1.08
CA GLY A 289 12.41 -7.78 -0.59
C GLY A 289 12.23 -8.45 0.76
N ARG A 290 12.95 -9.55 1.07
CA ARG A 290 12.95 -10.16 2.41
C ARG A 290 13.59 -9.26 3.46
N ASN A 291 14.69 -8.59 3.13
CA ASN A 291 15.36 -7.68 4.05
C ASN A 291 14.46 -6.48 4.34
N ARG A 292 13.85 -5.86 3.32
CA ARG A 292 12.88 -4.79 3.49
C ARG A 292 11.62 -5.23 4.27
N LEU A 293 11.09 -6.43 4.06
CA LEU A 293 9.96 -6.96 4.86
C LEU A 293 10.26 -7.09 6.37
N LYS A 294 11.54 -7.24 6.76
CA LYS A 294 11.93 -7.20 8.17
C LYS A 294 11.88 -5.78 8.74
N ARG A 295 12.04 -4.75 7.89
CA ARG A 295 12.05 -3.32 8.24
C ARG A 295 10.67 -2.67 8.23
N THR A 296 9.64 -3.36 7.75
CA THR A 296 8.26 -2.84 7.78
C THR A 296 7.71 -2.85 9.22
N SER A 297 6.67 -2.08 9.49
CA SER A 297 5.89 -2.09 10.72
C SER A 297 4.39 -2.27 10.43
N ASP A 298 3.64 -2.84 11.37
CA ASP A 298 2.17 -2.80 11.40
C ASP A 298 1.64 -1.72 12.36
N ARG A 299 2.54 -0.98 13.04
CA ARG A 299 2.18 0.12 13.95
C ARG A 299 2.14 1.49 13.26
N ALA A 300 3.08 1.78 12.35
CA ALA A 300 3.11 3.05 11.63
C ALA A 300 1.79 3.36 10.92
N ARG A 301 1.16 4.47 11.34
CA ARG A 301 -0.19 4.91 10.95
C ARG A 301 -0.13 5.80 9.70
N SER A 302 0.95 6.55 9.53
CA SER A 302 1.22 7.44 8.40
C SER A 302 2.52 7.13 7.63
N PRO A 303 2.65 7.63 6.39
CA PRO A 303 3.92 7.62 5.66
C PRO A 303 5.06 8.37 6.38
N LEU A 304 4.72 9.32 7.26
CA LEU A 304 5.70 10.16 7.94
C LEU A 304 6.35 9.40 9.10
N GLU A 305 5.57 8.66 9.88
CA GLU A 305 6.04 7.71 10.91
C GLU A 305 6.95 6.64 10.30
N THR A 306 6.52 6.03 9.18
CA THR A 306 7.35 5.03 8.47
C THR A 306 8.71 5.62 8.10
N LEU A 307 8.73 6.85 7.56
CA LEU A 307 9.96 7.51 7.12
C LEU A 307 10.88 7.87 8.30
N ALA A 308 10.33 8.50 9.34
CA ALA A 308 11.08 8.90 10.53
C ALA A 308 11.68 7.68 11.25
N ARG A 309 10.89 6.63 11.48
CA ARG A 309 11.34 5.35 12.06
C ARG A 309 12.50 4.75 11.26
N VAL A 310 12.35 4.69 9.93
CA VAL A 310 13.37 4.13 9.02
C VAL A 310 14.66 4.93 9.05
N GLN A 311 14.59 6.27 9.02
CA GLN A 311 15.75 7.16 9.09
C GLN A 311 16.52 7.03 10.43
N LEU A 312 15.80 6.95 11.55
CA LEU A 312 16.39 6.80 12.87
C LEU A 312 17.02 5.39 13.04
N GLN A 313 16.34 4.33 12.58
CA GLN A 313 16.89 2.97 12.59
C GLN A 313 18.14 2.84 11.72
N ASP A 314 18.19 3.51 10.55
CA ASP A 314 19.41 3.55 9.70
C ASP A 314 20.57 4.33 10.34
N ALA A 315 20.28 5.23 11.28
CA ALA A 315 21.27 5.92 12.10
C ALA A 315 21.72 5.11 13.33
N GLY A 316 21.27 3.86 13.47
CA GLY A 316 21.60 2.98 14.59
C GLY A 316 20.88 3.30 15.91
N ILE A 317 19.81 4.10 15.85
CA ILE A 317 19.03 4.52 17.01
C ILE A 317 17.95 3.47 17.30
N ASP A 318 17.74 3.13 18.57
CA ASP A 318 16.63 2.27 19.00
C ASP A 318 15.30 3.05 19.00
N VAL A 319 14.29 2.47 18.34
CA VAL A 319 13.01 3.12 18.06
C VAL A 319 11.87 2.11 18.18
N SER A 320 10.90 2.43 19.03
CA SER A 320 9.59 1.75 19.10
C SER A 320 8.51 2.63 18.51
N ASP A 321 7.70 2.12 17.59
CA ASP A 321 6.61 2.87 16.94
C ASP A 321 5.21 2.41 17.39
N GLY A 322 4.26 3.36 17.45
CA GLY A 322 2.89 3.11 17.93
C GLY A 322 2.85 2.51 19.34
N MET A 323 3.62 3.10 20.26
CA MET A 323 3.64 2.70 21.66
C MET A 323 2.46 3.33 22.39
N VAL A 324 1.69 2.52 23.13
CA VAL A 324 0.62 3.01 24.00
C VAL A 324 1.21 3.27 25.39
N ILE A 325 1.17 4.53 25.82
CA ILE A 325 1.57 4.98 27.15
C ILE A 325 0.30 5.21 27.97
N SER A 326 0.28 4.69 29.22
CA SER A 326 -0.85 4.85 30.14
C SER A 326 -1.23 6.32 30.31
N ASP A 327 -2.52 6.63 30.39
CA ASP A 327 -3.07 7.98 30.57
C ASP A 327 -2.72 9.02 29.47
N VAL A 328 -1.92 8.65 28.46
CA VAL A 328 -1.54 9.48 27.29
C VAL A 328 -2.16 8.93 26.00
N GLY A 329 -2.19 7.61 25.86
CA GLY A 329 -2.59 6.91 24.63
C GLY A 329 -1.40 6.56 23.72
N GLU A 330 -1.68 6.33 22.44
CA GLU A 330 -0.66 5.94 21.45
C GLU A 330 0.12 7.15 20.93
N VAL A 331 1.45 7.11 21.07
CA VAL A 331 2.41 8.09 20.54
C VAL A 331 3.08 7.55 19.26
N ASP A 332 3.52 8.44 18.37
CA ASP A 332 4.11 8.03 17.08
C ASP A 332 5.37 7.18 17.26
N LEU A 333 6.41 7.71 17.94
CA LEU A 333 7.67 7.02 18.18
C LEU A 333 8.18 7.25 19.61
N VAL A 334 8.85 6.24 20.18
CA VAL A 334 9.65 6.34 21.40
C VAL A 334 11.09 5.93 21.09
N VAL A 335 12.03 6.79 21.44
CA VAL A 335 13.47 6.64 21.19
C VAL A 335 14.20 6.45 22.52
N ALA A 336 15.14 5.50 22.55
CA ALA A 336 15.94 5.15 23.74
C ALA A 336 15.12 4.88 25.03
N GLY A 337 13.83 4.57 24.89
CA GLY A 337 12.90 4.30 26.01
C GLY A 337 12.32 5.53 26.72
N TRP A 338 12.75 6.76 26.41
CA TRP A 338 12.34 7.97 27.15
C TRP A 338 12.04 9.19 26.27
N LEU A 339 12.59 9.29 25.06
CA LEU A 339 12.34 10.42 24.16
C LEU A 339 11.12 10.11 23.29
N VAL A 340 10.00 10.76 23.54
CA VAL A 340 8.79 10.63 22.73
C VAL A 340 8.85 11.62 21.58
N ILE A 341 8.68 11.12 20.36
CA ILE A 341 8.59 11.92 19.15
C ILE A 341 7.17 11.82 18.59
N GLU A 342 6.51 12.96 18.43
CA GLU A 342 5.25 13.10 17.70
C GLU A 342 5.53 13.81 16.35
N LEU A 343 4.83 13.42 15.28
CA LEU A 343 5.16 13.80 13.90
C LEU A 343 4.07 14.63 13.23
N ASP A 344 4.30 15.94 13.19
CA ASP A 344 3.32 16.90 12.73
C ASP A 344 3.14 16.89 11.20
N GLY A 345 1.94 16.47 10.78
CA GLY A 345 1.41 16.66 9.44
C GLY A 345 1.14 18.15 9.14
N TYR A 346 1.01 18.50 7.86
CA TYR A 346 0.82 19.90 7.43
C TYR A 346 -0.60 20.44 7.70
N GLU A 347 -1.57 19.58 8.00
CA GLU A 347 -2.98 19.92 8.22
C GLU A 347 -3.27 20.27 9.69
N PHE A 348 -2.69 21.37 10.17
CA PHE A 348 -3.11 21.97 11.44
C PHE A 348 -4.40 22.79 11.27
N HIS A 349 -5.53 22.13 11.44
CA HIS A 349 -6.79 22.76 11.87
C HIS A 349 -7.05 22.45 13.34
N SER A 350 -6.10 22.82 14.21
CA SER A 350 -6.28 22.72 15.66
C SER A 350 -7.25 23.80 16.14
N ASP A 351 -8.46 23.39 16.48
CA ASP A 351 -9.34 24.16 17.33
C ASP A 351 -8.76 24.27 18.75
N ARG A 352 -9.28 25.21 19.57
CA ARG A 352 -8.72 25.43 20.91
C ARG A 352 -8.77 24.18 21.79
N TRP A 353 -9.76 23.31 21.60
CA TRP A 353 -9.92 22.10 22.43
C TRP A 353 -8.78 21.11 22.18
N SER A 354 -8.47 20.83 20.90
CA SER A 354 -7.32 19.99 20.53
C SER A 354 -5.99 20.54 21.09
N PHE A 355 -5.78 21.86 21.02
CA PHE A 355 -4.58 22.49 21.59
C PHE A 355 -4.46 22.34 23.12
N HIS A 356 -5.58 22.40 23.86
CA HIS A 356 -5.54 22.18 25.32
C HIS A 356 -5.22 20.72 25.65
N HIS A 357 -5.86 19.78 24.97
CA HIS A 357 -5.66 18.34 25.16
C HIS A 357 -4.21 17.90 24.85
N ASP A 358 -3.60 18.43 23.78
CA ASP A 358 -2.18 18.16 23.46
C ASP A 358 -1.23 18.60 24.57
N ARG A 359 -1.49 19.74 25.23
CA ARG A 359 -0.67 20.20 26.37
C ARG A 359 -0.91 19.40 27.64
N GLU A 360 -2.04 18.71 27.75
CA GLU A 360 -2.30 17.76 28.85
C GLU A 360 -1.55 16.46 28.61
N ARG A 361 -1.58 15.90 27.38
CA ARG A 361 -0.72 14.76 26.97
C ARG A 361 0.77 15.05 27.20
N ASP A 362 1.27 16.22 26.77
CA ASP A 362 2.68 16.59 26.94
C ASP A 362 3.10 16.64 28.42
N ARG A 363 2.24 17.19 29.29
CA ARG A 363 2.51 17.25 30.75
C ARG A 363 2.49 15.86 31.39
N GLU A 364 1.57 15.01 30.96
CA GLU A 364 1.45 13.66 31.48
C GLU A 364 2.64 12.78 31.07
N LEU A 365 3.12 12.92 29.83
CA LEU A 365 4.39 12.34 29.38
C LEU A 365 5.56 12.77 30.28
N VAL A 366 5.71 14.07 30.54
CA VAL A 366 6.75 14.59 31.44
C VAL A 366 6.60 14.08 32.87
N ARG A 367 5.36 13.97 33.39
CA ARG A 367 5.06 13.40 34.71
C ARG A 367 5.50 11.94 34.84
N GLN A 368 5.44 11.19 33.74
CA GLN A 368 5.88 9.79 33.67
C GLN A 368 7.38 9.63 33.34
N GLY A 369 8.13 10.72 33.17
CA GLY A 369 9.57 10.71 32.89
C GLY A 369 9.95 10.67 31.41
N TYR A 370 8.99 10.84 30.50
CA TYR A 370 9.25 10.99 29.07
C TYR A 370 9.55 12.45 28.70
N THR A 371 10.35 12.65 27.65
CA THR A 371 10.55 13.96 27.03
C THR A 371 9.82 14.00 25.69
N PRO A 372 8.71 14.74 25.54
CA PRO A 372 8.04 14.91 24.25
C PRO A 372 8.76 15.96 23.39
N ILE A 373 8.98 15.62 22.11
CA ILE A 373 9.43 16.54 21.06
C ILE A 373 8.58 16.35 19.80
N ARG A 374 8.27 17.45 19.10
CA ARG A 374 7.54 17.44 17.83
C ARG A 374 8.46 17.72 16.65
N PHE A 375 8.30 16.96 15.58
CA PHE A 375 9.00 17.20 14.31
C PHE A 375 8.00 17.37 13.17
N THR A 376 8.13 18.46 12.41
CA THR A 376 7.29 18.68 11.22
C THR A 376 7.68 17.75 10.08
N SER A 377 6.76 17.58 9.12
CA SER A 377 7.07 16.85 7.88
C SER A 377 8.33 17.36 7.16
N ASN A 378 8.67 18.65 7.26
CA ASN A 378 9.90 19.20 6.69
C ASN A 378 11.18 18.71 7.42
N ASN A 379 11.13 18.55 8.75
CA ASN A 379 12.27 18.03 9.53
C ASN A 379 12.60 16.58 9.16
N VAL A 380 11.57 15.76 8.91
CA VAL A 380 11.75 14.36 8.50
C VAL A 380 12.21 14.28 7.04
N ARG A 381 11.58 15.04 6.12
CA ARG A 381 11.94 15.02 4.68
C ARG A 381 13.35 15.54 4.40
N SER A 382 13.85 16.46 5.21
CA SER A 382 15.24 16.96 5.15
C SER A 382 16.25 16.06 5.89
N GLY A 383 15.81 15.02 6.60
CA GLY A 383 16.65 14.18 7.46
C GLY A 383 17.10 14.85 8.77
N LYS A 384 16.75 16.12 8.99
CA LYS A 384 17.12 16.90 10.20
C LYS A 384 16.71 16.21 11.50
N ILE A 385 15.62 15.43 11.50
CA ILE A 385 15.19 14.62 12.65
C ILE A 385 16.32 13.75 13.21
N VAL A 386 17.14 13.11 12.36
CA VAL A 386 18.25 12.25 12.80
C VAL A 386 19.30 13.07 13.56
N THR A 387 19.74 14.19 12.98
CA THR A 387 20.77 15.04 13.57
C THR A 387 20.33 15.66 14.90
N ASP A 388 19.07 16.09 14.99
CA ASP A 388 18.53 16.69 16.22
C ASP A 388 18.32 15.64 17.31
N VAL A 389 17.80 14.44 16.99
CA VAL A 389 17.68 13.33 17.95
C VAL A 389 19.05 12.87 18.44
N GLN A 390 20.05 12.71 17.56
CA GLN A 390 21.42 12.37 17.97
C GLN A 390 22.01 13.41 18.93
N ARG A 391 21.77 14.71 18.70
CA ARG A 391 22.21 15.78 19.61
C ARG A 391 21.51 15.68 20.97
N ILE A 392 20.21 15.42 21.00
CA ILE A 392 19.44 15.24 22.25
C ILE A 392 19.96 14.04 23.05
N LEU A 393 20.16 12.89 22.41
CA LEU A 393 20.71 11.70 23.05
C LEU A 393 22.13 11.95 23.59
N SER A 394 22.97 12.73 22.88
CA SER A 394 24.33 13.06 23.36
C SER A 394 24.36 13.97 24.61
N THR A 395 23.26 14.65 24.94
CA THR A 395 23.17 15.49 26.16
C THR A 395 22.48 14.78 27.33
N HIS A 396 21.91 13.59 27.10
CA HIS A 396 21.22 12.76 28.09
C HIS A 396 21.78 11.33 28.05
N PRO A 397 23.01 11.11 28.57
CA PRO A 397 23.72 9.83 28.51
C PRO A 397 23.20 8.76 29.50
#